data_AF-A0A6L9IR75-F1
#
_entry.id   AF-A0A6L9IR75-F1
#
_cell.length_a   1.000
_cell.length_b   1.000
_cell.length_c   1.000
_cell.angle_alpha   90.00
_cell.angle_beta   90.00
_cell.angle_gamma   90.00
#
_symmetry.space_group_name_H-M   'P 1'
#
loop_
_entity.id
_entity.type
_entity.pdbx_description
1 polymer ?
#
loop_
_entity_poly.entity_id
_entity_poly.type
_entity_poly.pdbx_seq_one_letter_code
_entity_poly.pdbx_strand_id
1 'polypeptide(L)'
;MTDQAKQPQAADQRHPTNETVSVQKRPSQLSGIQVMFAAILSIGLILAINFSSRIAASQPLQEAHNLLQAEIERLEAEQAELTQQRDYVRGDAYVERWARDEGKLVREGEVLVVPVPGGGLDAPTPAPEVRVRDAQTAPPEPEPWMVWWALFFDVAPPDLE
;
A
#
# COMPACT_ATOMS: atom_id res chain seq x y z
N MET A 1 105.35 -24.21 80.49
CA MET A 1 104.51 -24.12 81.70
C MET A 1 103.19 -23.52 81.27
N THR A 2 102.23 -24.39 80.98
CA THR A 2 101.05 -24.67 81.85
C THR A 2 100.03 -23.55 81.71
N ASP A 3 98.95 -23.77 80.97
CA ASP A 3 97.74 -24.51 81.40
C ASP A 3 96.64 -23.49 81.73
N GLN A 4 95.40 -23.92 81.51
CA GLN A 4 94.13 -23.37 81.96
C GLN A 4 93.49 -22.19 81.24
N ALA A 5 92.52 -22.58 80.40
CA ALA A 5 91.08 -22.39 80.63
C ALA A 5 90.63 -21.21 81.53
N LYS A 6 89.88 -20.28 80.92
CA LYS A 6 88.69 -19.67 81.56
C LYS A 6 87.78 -18.94 80.55
N GLN A 7 86.52 -19.36 80.50
CA GLN A 7 85.32 -18.63 79.99
C GLN A 7 85.08 -17.33 80.79
N PRO A 8 84.18 -16.36 80.41
CA PRO A 8 82.90 -16.54 79.69
C PRO A 8 82.41 -15.39 78.74
N GLN A 9 81.22 -15.60 78.16
CA GLN A 9 80.08 -14.64 78.04
C GLN A 9 79.75 -13.94 76.69
N ALA A 10 78.53 -14.27 76.20
CA ALA A 10 77.51 -13.47 75.51
C ALA A 10 77.77 -12.79 74.14
N ALA A 11 77.03 -13.25 73.11
CA ALA A 11 76.37 -12.45 72.06
C ALA A 11 75.68 -13.44 71.09
N ASP A 12 74.36 -13.39 70.95
CA ASP A 12 73.68 -12.74 69.81
C ASP A 12 73.47 -13.70 68.63
N GLN A 13 72.20 -14.03 68.36
CA GLN A 13 71.61 -14.02 67.02
C GLN A 13 70.12 -14.34 67.08
N ARG A 14 69.31 -13.32 66.77
CA ARG A 14 67.87 -13.40 66.48
C ARG A 14 67.65 -13.57 64.97
N HIS A 15 66.73 -14.47 64.60
CA HIS A 15 65.80 -14.51 63.46
C HIS A 15 66.28 -14.17 62.01
N PRO A 16 65.65 -14.76 60.96
CA PRO A 16 64.38 -14.22 60.48
C PRO A 16 63.28 -15.25 60.13
N THR A 17 62.05 -14.86 60.47
CA THR A 17 60.75 -15.41 60.07
C THR A 17 60.42 -15.08 58.61
N ASN A 18 59.83 -16.04 57.89
CA ASN A 18 59.29 -15.85 56.54
C ASN A 18 58.11 -14.86 56.57
N GLU A 19 58.24 -13.74 55.85
CA GLU A 19 57.14 -12.79 55.59
C GLU A 19 56.33 -13.24 54.36
N THR A 20 55.02 -13.36 54.54
CA THR A 20 54.05 -13.56 53.47
C THR A 20 53.79 -12.23 52.76
N VAL A 21 54.20 -12.13 51.49
CA VAL A 21 53.91 -10.97 50.65
C VAL A 21 52.43 -10.97 50.29
N SER A 22 51.67 -10.07 50.90
CA SER A 22 50.28 -9.80 50.56
C SER A 22 50.20 -8.81 49.38
N VAL A 23 49.77 -9.29 48.21
CA VAL A 23 49.52 -8.46 47.02
C VAL A 23 48.15 -7.80 47.16
N GLN A 24 48.12 -6.59 47.72
CA GLN A 24 46.90 -5.82 47.92
C GLN A 24 46.51 -5.09 46.62
N LYS A 25 45.48 -5.59 45.92
CA LYS A 25 44.83 -4.89 44.79
C LYS A 25 44.19 -3.60 45.30
N ARG A 26 44.71 -2.45 44.88
CA ARG A 26 44.09 -1.15 45.13
C ARG A 26 42.84 -0.99 44.27
N PRO A 27 41.69 -0.57 44.82
CA PRO A 27 40.53 -0.23 44.00
C PRO A 27 40.88 1.03 43.19
N SER A 28 40.74 0.95 41.87
CA SER A 28 40.96 2.09 40.99
C SER A 28 39.95 3.18 41.32
N GLN A 29 40.40 4.21 42.03
CA GLN A 29 39.63 5.43 42.18
C GLN A 29 39.60 6.11 40.81
N LEU A 30 38.43 6.15 40.19
CA LEU A 30 38.22 6.85 38.93
C LEU A 30 38.58 8.32 39.14
N SER A 31 39.60 8.79 38.44
CA SER A 31 39.99 10.21 38.50
C SER A 31 38.84 11.06 37.99
N GLY A 32 38.53 12.18 38.66
CA GLY A 32 37.43 13.08 38.25
C GLY A 32 37.52 13.51 36.78
N ILE A 33 38.74 13.55 36.23
CA ILE A 33 39.01 13.76 34.81
C ILE A 33 38.47 12.64 33.91
N GLN A 34 38.58 11.37 34.32
CA GLN A 34 37.98 10.24 33.57
C GLN A 34 36.46 10.31 33.57
N VAL A 35 35.86 10.71 34.70
CA VAL A 35 34.41 10.90 34.79
C VAL A 35 33.95 12.03 33.86
N MET A 36 34.69 13.15 33.83
CA MET A 36 34.38 14.27 32.95
C MET A 36 34.52 13.91 31.46
N PHE A 37 35.57 13.17 31.11
CA PHE A 37 35.79 12.70 29.75
C PHE A 37 34.70 11.71 29.31
N ALA A 38 34.34 10.77 30.18
CA ALA A 38 33.22 9.86 29.96
C ALA A 38 31.90 10.61 29.78
N ALA A 39 31.63 11.64 30.59
CA ALA A 39 30.42 12.45 30.48
C ALA A 39 30.34 13.19 29.14
N ILE A 40 31.44 13.81 28.69
CA ILE A 40 31.50 14.49 27.39
C ILE A 40 31.28 13.48 26.25
N LEU A 41 31.93 12.32 26.31
CA LEU A 41 31.75 11.25 25.33
C LEU A 41 30.30 10.75 25.28
N SER A 42 29.69 10.52 26.45
CA SER A 42 28.29 10.09 26.54
C SER A 42 27.35 11.13 25.95
N ILE A 43 27.54 12.42 26.27
CA ILE A 43 26.73 13.51 25.72
C ILE A 43 26.91 13.58 24.20
N GLY A 44 28.15 13.52 23.70
CA GLY A 44 28.44 13.53 22.26
C GLY A 44 27.77 12.36 21.52
N LEU A 45 27.81 11.16 22.11
CA LEU A 45 27.18 9.97 21.53
C LEU A 45 25.65 10.10 21.50
N ILE A 46 25.04 10.61 22.56
CA ILE A 46 23.59 10.88 22.61
C ILE A 46 23.20 11.88 21.52
N LEU A 47 23.95 12.98 21.38
CA LEU A 47 23.67 13.97 20.33
C LEU A 47 23.81 13.39 18.92
N ALA A 48 24.84 12.57 18.66
CA ALA A 48 25.03 11.93 17.36
C ALA A 48 23.85 11.01 16.98
N ILE A 49 23.35 10.21 17.93
CA ILE A 49 22.18 9.34 17.72
C ILE A 49 20.92 10.18 17.48
N ASN A 50 20.70 11.24 18.28
CA ASN A 50 19.52 12.10 18.16
C ASN A 50 19.51 12.95 16.87
N PHE A 51 20.69 13.34 16.38
CA PHE A 51 20.81 14.08 15.14
C PHE A 51 20.57 13.18 13.92
N SER A 52 21.07 11.94 13.97
CA SER A 52 20.83 10.92 12.95
C SER A 52 19.33 10.58 12.84
N SER A 53 18.63 10.42 13.97
CA SER A 53 17.20 10.11 14.00
C SER A 53 16.31 11.25 13.49
N ARG A 54 16.65 12.51 13.79
CA ARG A 54 15.91 13.69 13.30
C ARG A 54 16.03 13.89 11.79
N ILE A 55 17.19 13.63 11.20
CA ILE A 55 17.36 13.72 9.74
C ILE A 55 16.62 12.57 9.05
N ALA A 56 16.72 11.35 9.59
CA ALA A 56 16.05 10.17 9.04
C ALA A 56 14.51 10.27 9.08
N ALA A 57 13.94 10.96 10.07
CA ALA A 57 12.48 11.12 10.21
C ALA A 57 11.84 12.04 9.15
N SER A 58 12.63 12.87 8.45
CA SER A 58 12.10 13.82 7.46
C SER A 58 11.93 13.23 6.05
N GLN A 59 12.75 12.22 5.70
CA GLN A 59 12.72 11.54 4.41
C GLN A 59 11.37 10.84 4.10
N PRO A 60 10.80 10.01 4.99
CA PRO A 60 9.57 9.30 4.67
C PRO A 60 8.36 10.22 4.51
N LEU A 61 8.33 11.36 5.23
CA LEU A 61 7.25 12.34 5.08
C LEU A 61 7.32 13.04 3.72
N GLN A 62 8.53 13.36 3.25
CA GLN A 62 8.72 13.99 1.95
C GLN A 62 8.39 13.03 0.80
N GLU A 63 8.76 11.76 0.94
CA GLU A 63 8.42 10.71 -0.04
C GLU A 63 6.92 10.49 -0.10
N ALA A 64 6.24 10.37 1.04
CA ALA A 64 4.78 10.29 1.10
C ALA A 64 4.11 11.50 0.46
N HIS A 65 4.57 12.72 0.77
CA HIS A 65 4.07 13.94 0.16
C HIS A 65 4.19 13.91 -1.37
N ASN A 66 5.35 13.53 -1.89
CA ASN A 66 5.58 13.46 -3.33
C ASN A 66 4.69 12.41 -4.01
N LEU A 67 4.47 11.25 -3.37
CA LEU A 67 3.57 10.21 -3.87
C LEU A 67 2.12 10.69 -3.92
N LEU A 68 1.63 11.33 -2.86
CA LEU A 68 0.28 11.89 -2.85
C LEU A 68 0.12 13.00 -3.89
N GLN A 69 1.12 13.86 -4.05
CA GLN A 69 1.08 14.94 -5.03
C GLN A 69 1.00 14.39 -6.47
N ALA A 70 1.79 13.36 -6.79
CA ALA A 70 1.74 12.72 -8.10
C ALA A 70 0.38 12.04 -8.37
N GLU A 71 -0.24 11.45 -7.35
CA GLU A 71 -1.57 10.84 -7.48
C GLU A 71 -2.66 11.89 -7.68
N ILE A 72 -2.58 13.04 -7.00
CA ILE A 72 -3.49 14.17 -7.23
C ILE A 72 -3.39 14.65 -8.68
N GLU A 73 -2.18 14.88 -9.18
CA GLU A 73 -1.95 15.34 -10.56
C GLU A 73 -2.51 14.33 -11.58
N ARG A 74 -2.34 13.03 -11.33
CA ARG A 74 -2.91 11.97 -12.17
C ARG A 74 -4.44 12.02 -12.18
N LEU A 75 -5.06 12.13 -11.01
CA LEU A 75 -6.52 12.16 -10.86
C LEU A 75 -7.14 13.43 -11.45
N GLU A 76 -6.49 14.57 -11.32
CA GLU A 76 -6.95 15.83 -11.93
C GLU A 76 -6.92 15.75 -13.46
N ALA A 77 -5.87 15.16 -14.04
CA ALA A 77 -5.78 14.92 -15.47
C ALA A 77 -6.90 13.98 -15.96
N GLU A 78 -7.14 12.88 -15.24
CA GLU A 78 -8.20 11.93 -15.54
C GLU A 78 -9.59 12.58 -15.44
N GLN A 79 -9.83 13.39 -14.40
CA GLN A 79 -11.07 14.14 -14.22
C GLN A 79 -11.30 15.12 -15.37
N ALA A 80 -10.26 15.84 -15.80
CA ALA A 80 -10.35 16.79 -16.90
C ALA A 80 -10.73 16.09 -18.20
N GLU A 81 -10.11 14.94 -18.50
CA GLU A 81 -10.43 14.12 -19.67
C GLU A 81 -11.88 13.62 -19.63
N LEU A 82 -12.29 12.99 -18.53
CA LEU A 82 -13.65 12.49 -18.37
C LEU A 82 -14.70 13.60 -18.42
N THR A 83 -14.37 14.78 -17.91
CA THR A 83 -15.25 15.95 -17.99
C THR A 83 -15.43 16.39 -19.43
N GLN A 84 -14.34 16.47 -20.20
CA GLN A 84 -14.41 16.80 -21.62
C GLN A 84 -15.23 15.78 -22.42
N GLN A 85 -15.05 14.48 -22.15
CA GLN A 85 -15.83 13.42 -22.80
C GLN A 85 -17.33 13.55 -22.47
N ARG A 86 -17.65 13.76 -21.19
CA ARG A 86 -19.02 13.95 -20.72
C ARG A 86 -19.68 15.17 -21.36
N ASP A 87 -18.97 16.28 -21.47
CA ASP A 87 -19.47 17.50 -22.11
C ASP A 87 -19.69 17.30 -23.61
N TYR A 88 -18.78 16.59 -24.29
CA TYR A 88 -18.93 16.22 -25.69
C TYR A 88 -20.18 15.37 -25.93
N VAL A 89 -20.37 14.29 -25.15
CA VAL A 89 -21.54 13.39 -25.28
C VAL A 89 -22.86 14.09 -24.98
N ARG A 90 -22.83 15.13 -24.14
CA ARG A 90 -24.02 15.95 -23.82
C ARG A 90 -24.38 16.96 -24.91
N GLY A 91 -23.45 17.27 -25.81
CA GLY A 91 -23.63 18.31 -26.83
C GLY A 91 -24.45 17.85 -28.04
N ASP A 92 -25.04 18.83 -28.73
CA ASP A 92 -25.82 18.59 -29.95
C ASP A 92 -25.02 17.91 -31.06
N ALA A 93 -23.71 18.16 -31.14
CA ALA A 93 -22.83 17.53 -32.11
C ALA A 93 -22.76 16.01 -31.95
N TYR A 94 -22.81 15.51 -30.71
CA TYR A 94 -22.88 14.07 -30.44
C TYR A 94 -24.24 13.51 -30.82
N VAL A 95 -25.33 14.19 -30.45
CA VAL A 95 -26.70 13.79 -30.82
C VAL A 95 -26.86 13.71 -32.33
N GLU A 96 -26.34 14.70 -33.06
CA GLU A 96 -26.38 14.72 -34.52
C GLU A 96 -25.59 13.57 -35.14
N ARG A 97 -24.39 13.27 -34.62
CA ARG A 97 -23.59 12.13 -35.09
C ARG A 97 -24.34 10.82 -34.85
N TRP A 98 -24.81 10.60 -33.63
CA TRP A 98 -25.59 9.41 -33.28
C TRP A 98 -26.85 9.28 -34.13
N ALA A 99 -27.55 10.38 -34.38
CA ALA A 99 -28.75 10.40 -35.19
C ALA A 99 -28.47 9.90 -36.62
N ARG A 100 -27.33 10.28 -37.22
CA ARG A 100 -26.96 9.82 -38.56
C ARG A 100 -26.39 8.41 -38.59
N ASP A 101 -25.50 8.09 -37.65
CA ASP A 101 -24.72 6.85 -37.67
C ASP A 101 -25.55 5.67 -37.16
N GLU A 102 -26.15 5.78 -35.98
CA GLU A 102 -26.97 4.73 -35.37
C GLU A 102 -28.46 4.90 -35.66
N GLY A 103 -28.98 6.12 -35.53
CA GLY A 103 -30.41 6.41 -35.67
C GLY A 103 -30.91 6.36 -37.12
N LYS A 104 -30.00 6.45 -38.11
CA LYS A 104 -30.31 6.60 -39.55
C LYS A 104 -31.32 7.72 -39.83
N LEU A 105 -31.33 8.74 -38.97
CA LEU A 105 -32.14 9.94 -39.08
C LEU A 105 -31.43 10.95 -39.99
N VAL A 106 -32.23 11.74 -40.70
CA VAL A 106 -31.77 12.79 -41.61
C VAL A 106 -32.46 14.11 -41.24
N ARG A 107 -31.80 15.24 -41.48
CA ARG A 107 -32.41 16.55 -41.24
C ARG A 107 -33.55 16.80 -42.24
N GLU A 108 -34.42 17.77 -41.92
CA GLU A 108 -35.44 18.18 -42.88
C GLU A 108 -34.81 18.63 -44.21
N GLY A 109 -35.27 18.03 -45.32
CA GLY A 109 -34.75 18.28 -46.67
C GLY A 109 -33.56 17.40 -47.09
N GLU A 110 -33.01 16.57 -46.20
CA GLU A 110 -31.99 15.56 -46.56
C GLU A 110 -32.64 14.24 -47.04
N VAL A 111 -31.99 13.53 -47.97
CA VAL A 111 -32.46 12.24 -48.50
C VAL A 111 -31.49 11.13 -48.10
N LEU A 112 -31.96 10.14 -47.35
CA LEU A 112 -31.17 8.96 -46.98
C LEU A 112 -31.05 8.01 -48.19
N VAL A 113 -29.83 7.74 -48.64
CA VAL A 113 -29.54 6.77 -49.71
C VAL A 113 -28.96 5.50 -49.09
N VAL A 114 -29.66 4.38 -49.23
CA VAL A 114 -29.17 3.05 -48.81
C VAL A 114 -28.72 2.29 -50.06
N PRO A 115 -27.41 2.05 -50.26
CA PRO A 115 -26.94 1.26 -51.39
C PRO A 115 -27.38 -0.20 -51.22
N VAL A 116 -28.18 -0.72 -52.15
CA VAL A 116 -28.47 -2.14 -52.24
C VAL A 116 -27.40 -2.77 -53.14
N PRO A 117 -26.53 -3.67 -52.62
CA PRO A 117 -25.56 -4.36 -53.47
C PRO A 117 -26.30 -5.20 -54.51
N GLY A 118 -25.89 -5.03 -55.78
CA GLY A 118 -26.64 -5.51 -56.94
C GLY A 118 -26.92 -7.02 -56.92
N GLY A 119 -28.21 -7.35 -56.88
CA GLY A 119 -28.72 -8.71 -57.02
C GLY A 119 -30.25 -8.71 -56.98
N GLY A 120 -30.89 -8.36 -58.10
CA GLY A 120 -32.32 -8.58 -58.34
C GLY A 120 -33.27 -7.64 -57.60
N LEU A 121 -34.10 -6.92 -58.35
CA LEU A 121 -35.42 -6.57 -57.85
C LEU A 121 -36.20 -7.88 -57.76
N ASP A 122 -36.07 -8.60 -56.65
CA ASP A 122 -36.90 -9.77 -56.40
C ASP A 122 -38.37 -9.31 -56.48
N ALA A 123 -39.17 -10.08 -57.23
CA ALA A 123 -40.60 -9.88 -57.34
C ALA A 123 -41.20 -9.68 -55.94
N PRO A 124 -42.24 -8.83 -55.79
CA PRO A 124 -42.79 -8.52 -54.47
C PRO A 124 -43.12 -9.82 -53.73
N THR A 125 -42.34 -10.12 -52.69
CA THR A 125 -42.61 -11.23 -51.77
C THR A 125 -44.03 -11.01 -51.25
N PRO A 126 -44.96 -11.96 -51.43
CA PRO A 126 -46.31 -11.80 -50.91
C PRO A 126 -46.23 -11.56 -49.41
N ALA A 127 -46.84 -10.45 -48.96
CA ALA A 127 -46.89 -10.12 -47.56
C ALA A 127 -47.51 -11.31 -46.80
N PRO A 128 -46.84 -11.88 -45.79
CA PRO A 128 -47.43 -12.95 -45.00
C PRO A 128 -48.72 -12.40 -44.36
N GLU A 129 -49.84 -13.10 -44.55
CA GLU A 129 -51.05 -12.86 -43.77
C GLU A 129 -50.71 -13.11 -42.29
N VAL A 130 -50.43 -12.04 -41.54
CA VAL A 130 -50.27 -12.11 -40.09
C VAL A 130 -51.64 -12.45 -39.51
N ARG A 131 -51.92 -13.74 -39.37
CA ARG A 131 -52.97 -14.19 -38.47
C ARG A 131 -52.48 -13.88 -37.07
N VAL A 132 -52.99 -12.79 -36.50
CA VAL A 132 -52.87 -12.49 -35.08
C VAL A 132 -53.62 -13.60 -34.36
N ARG A 133 -52.96 -14.74 -34.13
CA ARG A 133 -53.28 -15.56 -32.97
C ARG A 133 -52.82 -14.73 -31.80
N ASP A 134 -53.69 -14.54 -30.81
CA ASP A 134 -53.37 -13.87 -29.55
C ASP A 134 -52.11 -14.52 -28.97
N ALA A 135 -50.96 -13.95 -29.32
CA ALA A 135 -49.68 -14.38 -28.81
C ALA A 135 -49.64 -13.79 -27.41
N GLN A 136 -49.87 -14.64 -26.42
CA GLN A 136 -49.65 -14.33 -25.02
C GLN A 136 -48.19 -13.84 -24.91
N THR A 137 -48.02 -12.52 -24.91
CA THR A 137 -46.74 -11.82 -24.89
C THR A 137 -46.30 -11.50 -23.46
N ALA A 138 -47.16 -11.79 -22.49
CA ALA A 138 -46.79 -11.81 -21.09
C ALA A 138 -46.05 -13.12 -20.79
N PRO A 139 -44.81 -13.08 -20.27
CA PRO A 139 -44.24 -14.22 -19.58
C PRO A 139 -45.24 -14.69 -18.51
N PRO A 140 -45.39 -16.00 -18.28
CA PRO A 140 -46.15 -16.46 -17.11
C PRO A 140 -45.57 -15.79 -15.87
N GLU A 141 -46.42 -15.10 -15.10
CA GLU A 141 -45.94 -14.42 -13.90
C GLU A 141 -45.35 -15.47 -12.94
N PRO A 142 -44.10 -15.28 -12.47
CA PRO A 142 -43.49 -16.22 -11.55
C PRO A 142 -44.28 -16.20 -10.23
N GLU A 143 -44.56 -17.39 -9.70
CA GLU A 143 -45.20 -17.53 -8.40
C GLU A 143 -44.40 -16.76 -7.33
N PRO A 144 -45.05 -16.05 -6.39
CA PRO A 144 -44.36 -15.15 -5.46
C PRO A 144 -43.19 -15.76 -4.69
N TRP A 145 -43.24 -17.06 -4.40
CA TRP A 145 -42.16 -17.77 -3.69
C TRP A 145 -40.90 -17.97 -4.56
N MET A 146 -41.02 -18.06 -5.89
CA MET A 146 -39.90 -18.18 -6.82
C MET A 146 -39.09 -16.89 -6.87
N VAL A 147 -39.78 -15.74 -6.77
CA VAL A 147 -39.15 -14.41 -6.67
C VAL A 147 -38.33 -14.30 -5.39
N TRP A 148 -38.90 -14.75 -4.26
CA TRP A 148 -38.17 -14.78 -3.00
C TRP A 148 -36.96 -15.71 -3.06
N TRP A 149 -37.10 -16.89 -3.67
CA TRP A 149 -35.99 -17.83 -3.82
C TRP A 149 -34.82 -17.23 -4.61
N ALA A 150 -35.09 -16.59 -5.75
CA ALA A 150 -34.07 -15.97 -6.59
C ALA A 150 -33.33 -14.80 -5.91
N LEU A 151 -33.94 -14.14 -4.92
CA LEU A 151 -33.28 -13.08 -4.15
C LEU A 151 -32.25 -13.63 -3.16
N PHE A 152 -32.44 -14.86 -2.66
CA PHE A 152 -31.58 -15.45 -1.64
C PHE A 152 -30.60 -16.49 -2.19
N PHE A 153 -30.91 -17.09 -3.35
CA PHE A 153 -30.16 -18.21 -3.91
C PHE A 153 -29.92 -18.02 -5.41
N ASP A 154 -28.67 -18.12 -5.84
CA ASP A 154 -28.24 -18.04 -7.25
C ASP A 154 -28.35 -19.40 -7.97
N VAL A 155 -29.36 -20.19 -7.59
CA VAL A 155 -29.62 -21.54 -8.11
C VAL A 155 -31.11 -21.74 -8.35
N ALA A 156 -31.45 -22.56 -9.35
CA ALA A 156 -32.84 -22.86 -9.68
C ALA A 156 -33.60 -23.46 -8.47
N PRO A 157 -34.87 -23.06 -8.23
CA PRO A 157 -35.66 -23.61 -7.15
C PRO A 157 -35.94 -25.11 -7.37
N PRO A 158 -36.05 -25.91 -6.30
CA PRO A 158 -36.36 -27.34 -6.42
C PRO A 158 -37.80 -27.56 -6.92
N ASP A 159 -37.99 -28.57 -7.77
CA ASP A 159 -39.31 -29.01 -8.21
C ASP A 159 -40.09 -29.61 -7.02
N LEU A 160 -41.31 -29.11 -6.80
CA LEU A 160 -42.23 -29.65 -5.78
C LEU A 160 -43.12 -30.69 -6.46
N GLU A 161 -42.82 -31.99 -6.27
CA GLU A 161 -43.73 -33.09 -6.66
C GLU A 161 -44.92 -33.26 -5.70
#